data_AF-A0A356E1D9-F1
#
_entry.id   AF-A0A356E1D9-F1
#
_cell.length_a   1.000
_cell.length_b   1.000
_cell.length_c   1.000
_cell.angle_alpha   90.00
_cell.angle_beta   90.00
_cell.angle_gamma   90.00
#
_symmetry.space_group_name_H-M   'P 1'
#
loop_
_entity.id
_entity.type
_entity.pdbx_description
1 polymer ?
#
loop_
_entity_poly.entity_id
_entity_poly.type
_entity_poly.pdbx_seq_one_letter_code
_entity_poly.pdbx_strand_id
1 'polypeptide(L)'
;DSGASYGSFSVNVLAFKLPKTYKQTDFTFTSGILYNHEGHQNRLVAFSFGSFSFEVKHTNGPMLNRWEDQNDRMNLASWQLGYRWKFESPSAFLTPYAKVSAGLHRFNLQQNYTTTLVEEVRPSIGMEVGLRIGTTCWWVVGNTSYHPRLAVSLSYVFNADSITTVEYFKPHTGPWILMAGIVLDIDHDLT
;
A
#
# COMPACT_ATOMS: atom_id res chain seq x y z
N ASP A 1 7.22 24.88 19.99
CA ASP A 1 7.16 24.68 18.54
C ASP A 1 8.04 23.53 18.10
N SER A 2 7.48 22.33 18.11
CA SER A 2 8.13 21.12 17.65
C SER A 2 8.25 21.17 16.13
N GLY A 3 9.45 21.45 15.61
CA GLY A 3 9.79 21.41 14.18
C GLY A 3 9.74 20.01 13.56
N ALA A 4 8.86 19.13 14.06
CA ALA A 4 8.60 17.83 13.49
C ALA A 4 7.70 18.02 12.27
N SER A 5 8.31 17.99 11.08
CA SER A 5 7.55 17.78 9.85
C SER A 5 7.09 16.32 9.82
N TYR A 6 5.82 16.10 10.13
CA TYR A 6 5.13 14.80 9.97
C TYR A 6 4.89 14.45 8.48
N GLY A 7 5.39 15.28 7.56
CA GLY A 7 5.24 15.12 6.11
C GLY A 7 6.41 14.44 5.40
N SER A 8 7.44 13.94 6.11
CA SER A 8 8.52 13.23 5.42
C SER A 8 8.08 11.80 5.07
N PHE A 9 7.91 11.55 3.77
CA PHE A 9 7.77 10.22 3.14
C PHE A 9 8.99 9.29 3.36
N SER A 10 9.91 9.65 4.26
CA SER A 10 11.23 9.07 4.46
C SER A 10 11.69 9.17 5.92
N VAL A 11 12.74 8.42 6.27
CA VAL A 11 13.43 8.50 7.56
C VAL A 11 13.93 9.93 7.78
N ASN A 12 13.57 10.56 8.91
CA ASN A 12 14.08 11.88 9.25
C ASN A 12 15.51 11.77 9.79
N VAL A 13 16.49 11.89 8.89
CA VAL A 13 17.92 11.75 9.23
C VAL A 13 18.39 12.83 10.21
N LEU A 14 17.80 14.02 10.18
CA LEU A 14 18.17 15.11 11.09
C LEU A 14 17.68 14.85 12.53
N ALA A 15 16.65 14.02 12.68
CA ALA A 15 16.08 13.67 13.97
C ALA A 15 16.87 12.57 14.71
N PHE A 16 17.90 11.94 14.12
CA PHE A 16 18.75 10.96 14.81
C PHE A 16 19.46 11.52 16.06
N LYS A 17 19.66 12.84 16.12
CA LYS A 17 20.27 13.53 17.27
C LYS A 17 19.26 13.95 18.34
N LEU A 18 17.95 13.80 18.08
CA LEU A 18 16.91 14.16 19.03
C LEU A 18 16.77 13.06 20.09
N PRO A 19 16.44 13.42 21.34
CA PRO A 19 16.06 12.44 22.36
C PRO A 19 14.90 11.57 21.86
N LYS A 20 14.93 10.28 22.20
CA LYS A 20 13.84 9.35 21.92
C LYS A 20 12.71 9.64 22.90
N THR A 21 11.56 10.09 22.40
CA THR A 21 10.40 10.48 23.21
C THR A 21 9.15 9.65 22.94
N TYR A 22 9.17 8.80 21.90
CA TYR A 22 8.05 7.93 21.53
C TYR A 22 7.59 7.02 22.68
N LYS A 23 6.29 7.07 23.00
CA LYS A 23 5.64 6.25 24.03
C LYS A 23 4.43 5.50 23.49
N GLN A 24 3.68 6.11 22.59
CA GLN A 24 2.44 5.55 22.05
C GLN A 24 2.25 5.88 20.56
N THR A 25 1.33 5.17 19.91
CA THR A 25 0.93 5.47 18.52
C THR A 25 -0.39 6.22 18.52
N ASP A 26 -0.39 7.48 18.07
CA ASP A 26 -1.63 8.23 17.82
C ASP A 26 -2.10 8.05 16.37
N PHE A 27 -1.15 8.03 15.43
CA PHE A 27 -1.41 7.66 14.04
C PHE A 27 -0.23 6.92 13.41
N THR A 28 -0.51 6.11 12.39
CA THR A 28 0.51 5.44 11.58
C THR A 28 0.43 5.96 10.15
N PHE A 29 1.54 6.46 9.63
CA PHE A 29 1.74 6.61 8.19
C PHE A 29 2.36 5.33 7.63
N THR A 30 1.91 4.89 6.46
CA THR A 30 2.37 3.66 5.84
C THR A 30 2.80 3.97 4.42
N SER A 31 3.98 3.48 4.03
CA SER A 31 4.47 3.55 2.64
C SER A 31 5.09 2.22 2.25
N GLY A 32 4.77 1.70 1.07
CA GLY A 32 5.23 0.39 0.67
C GLY A 32 5.19 0.13 -0.82
N ILE A 33 5.82 -0.97 -1.19
CA ILE A 33 5.90 -1.46 -2.55
C ILE A 33 5.44 -2.91 -2.56
N LEU A 34 4.41 -3.18 -3.34
CA LEU A 34 3.85 -4.50 -3.58
C LEU A 34 4.03 -4.85 -5.06
N TYR A 35 4.19 -6.13 -5.38
CA TYR A 35 4.30 -6.64 -6.74
C TYR A 35 3.16 -7.61 -7.00
N ASN A 36 2.53 -7.48 -8.17
CA ASN A 36 1.63 -8.52 -8.68
C ASN A 36 2.44 -9.66 -9.34
N HIS A 37 1.73 -10.69 -9.81
CA HIS A 37 2.36 -11.85 -10.44
C HIS A 37 3.06 -11.53 -11.76
N GLU A 38 2.67 -10.45 -12.43
CA GLU A 38 3.28 -9.91 -13.65
C GLU A 38 4.50 -9.02 -13.37
N GLY A 39 4.87 -8.82 -12.11
CA GLY A 39 6.03 -8.00 -11.72
C GLY A 39 5.78 -6.50 -11.77
N HIS A 40 4.54 -6.05 -11.98
CA HIS A 40 4.19 -4.64 -11.88
C HIS A 40 4.21 -4.17 -10.44
N GLN A 41 4.86 -3.03 -10.25
CA GLN A 41 4.99 -2.37 -8.97
C GLN A 41 3.71 -1.59 -8.61
N ASN A 42 3.12 -1.92 -7.48
CA ASN A 42 2.07 -1.16 -6.85
C ASN A 42 2.62 -0.41 -5.62
N ARG A 43 2.51 0.91 -5.62
CA ARG A 43 2.90 1.75 -4.49
C ARG A 43 1.71 1.93 -3.55
N LEU A 44 1.93 1.54 -2.29
CA LEU A 44 0.97 1.70 -1.20
C LEU A 44 1.31 2.94 -0.39
N VAL A 45 0.32 3.78 -0.15
CA VAL A 45 0.34 4.85 0.87
C VAL A 45 -0.90 4.70 1.73
N ALA A 46 -0.76 4.75 3.05
CA ALA A 46 -1.92 4.71 3.94
C ALA A 46 -1.75 5.57 5.19
N PHE A 47 -2.89 5.97 5.75
CA PHE A 47 -3.01 6.60 7.05
C PHE A 47 -3.86 5.71 7.93
N SER A 48 -3.39 5.41 9.15
CA SER A 48 -4.13 4.57 10.09
C SER A 48 -4.31 5.26 11.43
N PHE A 49 -5.50 5.12 12.01
CA PHE A 49 -5.85 5.56 13.34
C PHE A 49 -6.32 4.33 14.13
N GLY A 50 -5.44 3.81 14.99
CA GLY A 50 -5.64 2.53 15.64
C GLY A 50 -5.80 1.37 14.64
N SER A 51 -6.98 0.75 14.65
CA SER A 51 -7.29 -0.40 13.79
C SER A 51 -7.82 -0.01 12.41
N PHE A 52 -8.22 1.25 12.19
CA PHE A 52 -8.78 1.69 10.92
C PHE A 52 -7.70 2.32 10.04
N SER A 53 -7.74 2.03 8.73
CA SER A 53 -6.83 2.62 7.75
C SER A 53 -7.57 3.15 6.52
N PHE A 54 -7.05 4.23 5.93
CA PHE A 54 -7.37 4.65 4.57
C PHE A 54 -6.14 4.44 3.71
N GLU A 55 -6.30 3.69 2.61
CA GLU A 55 -5.20 3.20 1.79
C GLU A 55 -5.39 3.60 0.33
N VAL A 56 -4.31 4.10 -0.26
CA VAL A 56 -4.19 4.35 -1.69
C VAL A 56 -3.13 3.42 -2.22
N LYS A 57 -3.49 2.61 -3.21
CA LYS A 57 -2.58 1.74 -3.94
C LYS A 57 -2.59 2.20 -5.38
N HIS A 58 -1.44 2.39 -6.00
CA HIS A 58 -1.36 2.78 -7.40
C HIS A 58 -0.29 2.02 -8.16
N THR A 59 -0.60 1.62 -9.38
CA THR A 59 0.33 1.00 -10.32
C THR A 59 0.33 1.84 -11.58
N ASN A 60 1.51 2.22 -12.05
CA ASN A 60 1.65 2.96 -13.30
C ASN A 60 2.87 2.43 -14.06
N GLY A 61 2.75 2.29 -15.38
CA GLY A 61 3.88 1.88 -16.19
C GLY A 61 3.52 1.37 -17.58
N PRO A 62 4.54 1.10 -18.40
CA PRO A 62 4.35 0.35 -19.64
C PRO A 62 3.88 -1.07 -19.30
N MET A 63 3.15 -1.70 -20.21
CA MET A 63 2.85 -3.12 -20.07
C MET A 63 4.14 -3.95 -20.14
N LEU A 64 4.37 -4.82 -19.15
CA LEU A 64 5.56 -5.69 -19.12
C LEU A 64 5.38 -6.98 -19.95
N ASN A 65 4.19 -7.17 -20.53
CA ASN A 65 3.79 -8.42 -21.19
C ASN A 65 4.57 -8.67 -22.50
N ARG A 66 5.00 -7.61 -23.22
CA ARG A 66 5.71 -7.70 -24.50
C ARG A 66 6.71 -6.54 -24.63
N TRP A 67 7.92 -6.84 -25.10
CA TRP A 67 9.00 -5.85 -25.25
C TRP A 67 8.70 -4.79 -26.32
N GLU A 68 7.82 -5.12 -27.27
CA GLU A 68 7.44 -4.28 -28.41
C GLU A 68 6.32 -3.27 -28.07
N ASP A 69 5.57 -3.48 -26.97
CA ASP A 69 4.36 -2.73 -26.62
C ASP A 69 4.61 -1.65 -25.54
N GLN A 70 5.82 -1.08 -25.47
CA GLN A 70 6.16 -0.02 -24.49
C GLN A 70 5.36 1.29 -24.65
N ASN A 71 4.63 1.42 -25.75
CA ASN A 71 3.76 2.56 -26.03
C ASN A 71 2.41 2.47 -25.29
N ASP A 72 2.07 1.29 -24.80
CA ASP A 72 0.84 1.04 -24.09
C ASP A 72 1.06 1.15 -22.60
N ARG A 73 0.14 1.86 -21.94
CA ARG A 73 0.27 2.21 -20.53
C ARG A 73 -0.93 1.74 -19.75
N MET A 74 -0.60 1.33 -18.54
CA MET A 74 -1.56 0.97 -17.52
C MET A 74 -1.40 1.92 -16.34
N ASN A 75 -2.51 2.52 -15.91
CA ASN A 75 -2.61 3.29 -14.69
C ASN A 75 -3.77 2.72 -13.86
N LEU A 76 -3.44 1.87 -12.89
CA LEU A 76 -4.41 1.32 -11.95
C LEU A 76 -4.30 2.07 -10.62
N ALA A 77 -5.43 2.31 -9.98
CA ALA A 77 -5.46 2.88 -8.65
C ALA A 77 -6.54 2.20 -7.79
N SER A 78 -6.36 2.15 -6.48
CA SER A 78 -7.44 1.77 -5.58
C SER A 78 -7.41 2.62 -4.32
N TRP A 79 -8.61 2.96 -3.84
CA TRP A 79 -8.84 3.65 -2.59
C TRP A 79 -9.65 2.73 -1.69
N GLN A 80 -9.09 2.35 -0.54
CA GLN A 80 -9.67 1.35 0.34
C GLN A 80 -9.73 1.85 1.79
N LEU A 81 -10.85 1.55 2.46
CA LEU A 81 -10.96 1.64 3.91
C LEU A 81 -10.74 0.25 4.50
N GLY A 82 -9.82 0.16 5.45
CA GLY A 82 -9.39 -1.10 6.06
C GLY A 82 -9.65 -1.16 7.55
N TYR A 83 -9.86 -2.38 8.06
CA TYR A 83 -9.81 -2.71 9.47
C TYR A 83 -8.73 -3.77 9.71
N ARG A 84 -7.77 -3.49 10.60
CA ARG A 84 -6.58 -4.30 10.87
C ARG A 84 -6.61 -4.86 12.29
N TRP A 85 -6.42 -6.17 12.40
CA TRP A 85 -6.14 -6.88 13.64
C TRP A 85 -4.65 -7.16 13.75
N LYS A 86 -4.03 -6.78 14.87
CA LYS A 86 -2.66 -7.17 15.24
C LYS A 86 -2.73 -8.25 16.30
N PHE A 87 -1.97 -9.32 16.13
CA PHE A 87 -1.86 -10.39 17.13
C PHE A 87 -0.64 -10.12 18.01
N GLU A 88 -0.81 -9.16 18.91
CA GLU A 88 0.30 -8.62 19.71
C GLU A 88 0.74 -9.61 20.80
N SER A 89 2.05 -9.71 20.98
CA SER A 89 2.68 -10.36 22.12
C SER A 89 3.76 -9.42 22.65
N PRO A 90 3.80 -9.12 23.97
CA PRO A 90 4.64 -8.07 24.54
C PRO A 90 6.15 -8.17 24.25
N SER A 91 6.64 -9.37 23.95
CA SER A 91 8.05 -9.66 23.67
C SER A 91 8.31 -10.13 22.24
N ALA A 92 7.28 -10.22 21.39
CA ALA A 92 7.45 -10.76 20.06
C ALA A 92 8.11 -9.75 19.12
N PHE A 93 9.26 -10.13 18.57
CA PHE A 93 9.93 -9.38 17.51
C PHE A 93 9.16 -9.43 16.18
N LEU A 94 8.32 -10.45 15.99
CA LEU A 94 7.50 -10.64 14.80
C LEU A 94 6.03 -10.65 15.21
N THR A 95 5.26 -9.69 14.71
CA THR A 95 3.83 -9.55 15.04
C THR A 95 3.01 -9.84 13.78
N PRO A 96 2.28 -10.97 13.73
CA PRO A 96 1.37 -11.22 12.62
C PRO A 96 0.19 -10.26 12.68
N TYR A 97 -0.37 -9.96 11.51
CA TYR A 97 -1.59 -9.18 11.39
C TYR A 97 -2.46 -9.69 10.25
N ALA A 98 -3.75 -9.39 10.36
CA ALA A 98 -4.73 -9.55 9.30
C ALA A 98 -5.46 -8.22 9.11
N LYS A 99 -5.92 -7.96 7.89
CA LYS A 99 -6.68 -6.77 7.54
C LYS A 99 -7.73 -7.13 6.50
N VAL A 100 -8.92 -6.59 6.64
CA VAL A 100 -9.94 -6.60 5.59
C VAL A 100 -10.17 -5.18 5.12
N SER A 101 -10.56 -5.00 3.87
CA SER A 101 -10.81 -3.69 3.30
C SER A 101 -11.93 -3.70 2.27
N ALA A 102 -12.51 -2.53 2.05
CA ALA A 102 -13.49 -2.29 1.00
C ALA A 102 -13.28 -0.89 0.40
N GLY A 103 -13.62 -0.72 -0.87
CA GLY A 103 -13.49 0.57 -1.53
C GLY A 103 -13.63 0.48 -3.04
N LEU A 104 -12.81 1.24 -3.76
CA LEU A 104 -12.91 1.43 -5.21
C LEU A 104 -11.59 1.08 -5.89
N HIS A 105 -11.69 0.51 -7.09
CA HIS A 105 -10.57 0.22 -7.99
C HIS A 105 -10.82 0.91 -9.33
N ARG A 106 -9.83 1.65 -9.82
CA ARG A 106 -9.85 2.36 -11.10
C ARG A 106 -8.96 1.67 -12.11
N PHE A 107 -9.50 1.46 -13.29
CA PHE A 107 -8.79 1.00 -14.48
C PHE A 107 -8.64 2.18 -15.44
N ASN A 108 -7.41 2.53 -15.78
CA ASN A 108 -7.10 3.42 -16.88
C ASN A 108 -6.07 2.74 -17.78
N LEU A 109 -6.51 2.37 -18.98
CA LEU A 109 -5.69 1.67 -19.97
C LEU A 109 -5.58 2.53 -21.22
N GLN A 110 -4.34 2.77 -21.65
CA GLN A 110 -4.02 3.68 -22.73
C GLN A 110 -3.18 2.99 -23.79
N GLN A 111 -3.52 3.25 -25.05
CA GLN A 111 -2.75 2.83 -26.21
C GLN A 111 -2.03 4.03 -26.83
N ASN A 112 -0.81 3.82 -27.32
CA ASN A 112 -0.02 4.85 -28.00
C ASN A 112 0.06 6.19 -27.22
N TYR A 113 0.19 6.10 -25.90
CA TYR A 113 0.23 7.23 -24.94
C TYR A 113 -0.97 8.20 -24.92
N THR A 114 -1.92 8.08 -25.85
CA THR A 114 -2.91 9.14 -26.12
C THR A 114 -4.34 8.63 -26.20
N THR A 115 -4.53 7.37 -26.56
CA THR A 115 -5.87 6.79 -26.75
C THR A 115 -6.27 6.02 -25.51
N THR A 116 -7.22 6.54 -24.73
CA THR A 116 -7.80 5.81 -23.59
C THR A 116 -8.77 4.76 -24.09
N LEU A 117 -8.46 3.49 -23.87
CA LEU A 117 -9.32 2.36 -24.22
C LEU A 117 -10.29 2.01 -23.11
N VAL A 118 -9.84 2.15 -21.86
CA VAL A 118 -10.65 1.88 -20.66
C VAL A 118 -10.43 2.99 -19.65
N GLU A 119 -11.53 3.52 -19.11
CA GLU A 119 -11.57 4.42 -17.96
C GLU A 119 -12.78 4.04 -17.11
N GLU A 120 -12.56 3.24 -16.08
CA GLU A 120 -13.65 2.73 -15.26
C GLU A 120 -13.28 2.67 -13.79
N VAL A 121 -14.29 2.84 -12.93
CA VAL A 121 -14.16 2.67 -11.48
C VAL A 121 -15.14 1.61 -11.03
N ARG A 122 -14.65 0.61 -10.30
CA ARG A 122 -15.41 -0.55 -9.85
C ARG A 122 -15.29 -0.72 -8.32
N PRO A 123 -16.35 -1.15 -7.63
CA PRO A 123 -16.24 -1.54 -6.23
C PRO A 123 -15.22 -2.66 -6.05
N SER A 124 -14.56 -2.69 -4.91
CA SER A 124 -13.62 -3.74 -4.55
C SER A 124 -13.66 -4.06 -3.06
N ILE A 125 -13.35 -5.30 -2.73
CA ILE A 125 -13.06 -5.77 -1.38
C ILE A 125 -11.67 -6.39 -1.36
N GLY A 126 -11.04 -6.42 -0.20
CA GLY A 126 -9.71 -6.97 -0.05
C GLY A 126 -9.46 -7.58 1.30
N MET A 127 -8.45 -8.43 1.33
CA MET A 127 -7.82 -8.91 2.55
C MET A 127 -6.30 -8.78 2.41
N GLU A 128 -5.63 -8.56 3.53
CA GLU A 128 -4.18 -8.53 3.62
C GLU A 128 -3.76 -9.26 4.88
N VAL A 129 -2.75 -10.10 4.74
CA VAL A 129 -2.08 -10.74 5.87
C VAL A 129 -0.61 -10.41 5.80
N GLY A 130 0.05 -10.39 6.94
CA GLY A 130 1.47 -10.12 6.94
C GLY A 130 2.12 -10.20 8.29
N LEU A 131 3.38 -9.80 8.29
CA LEU A 131 4.26 -9.89 9.45
C LEU A 131 4.95 -8.56 9.66
N ARG A 132 4.66 -7.89 10.78
CA ARG A 132 5.37 -6.69 11.22
C ARG A 132 6.64 -7.10 11.97
N ILE A 133 7.72 -6.38 11.69
CA ILE A 133 9.05 -6.64 12.25
C ILE A 133 9.40 -5.55 13.26
N GLY A 134 9.93 -5.98 14.40
CA GLY A 134 10.32 -5.12 15.52
C GLY A 134 9.26 -5.01 16.61
N THR A 135 9.73 -4.79 17.82
CA THR A 135 8.89 -4.39 18.97
C THR A 135 8.45 -2.94 18.82
N THR A 136 7.45 -2.50 19.59
CA THR A 136 6.84 -1.16 19.52
C THR A 136 7.85 0.00 19.54
N CYS A 137 8.98 -0.13 20.23
CA CYS A 137 10.03 0.89 20.33
C CYS A 137 11.36 0.47 19.66
N TRP A 138 11.31 -0.35 18.60
CA TRP A 138 12.51 -0.91 17.98
C TRP A 138 13.41 0.14 17.35
N TRP A 139 12.92 0.85 16.32
CA TRP A 139 13.66 1.90 15.65
C TRP A 139 12.99 3.24 15.89
N VAL A 140 13.37 3.90 16.99
CA VAL A 140 12.81 5.18 17.41
C VAL A 140 13.72 6.34 17.03
N VAL A 141 13.15 7.36 16.40
CA VAL A 141 13.79 8.65 16.10
C VAL A 141 12.84 9.75 16.56
N GLY A 142 13.23 10.51 17.59
CA GLY A 142 12.34 11.49 18.22
C GLY A 142 11.07 10.84 18.78
N ASN A 143 9.91 11.32 18.32
CA ASN A 143 8.57 10.85 18.66
C ASN A 143 7.99 9.89 17.59
N THR A 144 8.84 9.25 16.79
CA THR A 144 8.42 8.37 15.70
C THR A 144 9.10 7.00 15.82
N SER A 145 8.36 5.92 15.57
CA SER A 145 8.84 4.55 15.56
C SER A 145 8.64 3.89 14.19
N TYR A 146 9.68 3.25 13.66
CA TYR A 146 9.70 2.69 12.30
C TYR A 146 9.63 1.16 12.33
N HIS A 147 8.72 0.60 11.52
CA HIS A 147 8.43 -0.84 11.48
C HIS A 147 8.29 -1.35 10.04
N PRO A 148 9.33 -1.97 9.48
CA PRO A 148 9.21 -2.78 8.29
C PRO A 148 8.18 -3.90 8.50
N ARG A 149 7.44 -4.24 7.45
CA ARG A 149 6.53 -5.38 7.41
C ARG A 149 6.55 -6.06 6.06
N LEU A 150 6.30 -7.36 6.10
CA LEU A 150 5.94 -8.15 4.92
C LEU A 150 4.42 -8.15 4.78
N ALA A 151 3.94 -8.06 3.54
CA ALA A 151 2.51 -8.04 3.25
C ALA A 151 2.19 -8.91 2.04
N VAL A 152 1.11 -9.69 2.15
CA VAL A 152 0.45 -10.36 1.04
C VAL A 152 -1.01 -9.91 1.05
N SER A 153 -1.47 -9.37 -0.07
CA SER A 153 -2.84 -8.87 -0.21
C SER A 153 -3.54 -9.53 -1.39
N LEU A 154 -4.79 -9.89 -1.18
CA LEU A 154 -5.71 -10.38 -2.21
C LEU A 154 -6.90 -9.43 -2.26
N SER A 155 -7.21 -8.92 -3.44
CA SER A 155 -8.40 -8.09 -3.68
C SER A 155 -9.29 -8.70 -4.74
N TYR A 156 -10.60 -8.52 -4.57
CA TYR A 156 -11.63 -8.86 -5.54
C TYR A 156 -12.29 -7.58 -6.03
N VAL A 157 -12.36 -7.39 -7.35
CA VAL A 157 -12.98 -6.24 -8.02
C VAL A 157 -14.28 -6.69 -8.68
N PHE A 158 -15.38 -6.08 -8.27
CA PHE A 158 -16.71 -6.45 -8.76
C PHE A 158 -16.90 -6.03 -10.22
N ASN A 159 -17.50 -6.92 -11.01
CA ASN A 159 -17.80 -6.71 -12.43
C ASN A 159 -16.57 -6.39 -13.29
N ALA A 160 -15.36 -6.80 -12.86
CA ALA A 160 -14.16 -6.63 -13.66
C ALA A 160 -14.22 -7.40 -14.99
N ASP A 161 -14.90 -8.55 -15.02
CA ASP A 161 -15.10 -9.35 -16.24
C ASP A 161 -15.93 -8.62 -17.32
N SER A 162 -16.69 -7.59 -16.95
CA SER A 162 -17.47 -6.78 -17.91
C SER A 162 -16.64 -5.69 -18.59
N ILE A 163 -15.39 -5.49 -18.15
CA ILE A 163 -14.49 -4.49 -18.72
C ILE A 163 -14.05 -4.99 -20.09
N THR A 164 -14.56 -4.34 -21.13
CA THR A 164 -14.20 -4.68 -22.51
C THR A 164 -12.78 -4.17 -22.78
N THR A 165 -11.85 -5.09 -22.99
CA THR A 165 -10.43 -4.79 -23.19
C THR A 165 -9.91 -5.45 -24.46
N VAL A 166 -8.84 -4.86 -25.00
CA VAL A 166 -8.03 -5.55 -26.01
C VAL A 166 -7.32 -6.74 -25.34
N GLU A 167 -7.18 -7.85 -26.06
CA GLU A 167 -6.79 -9.15 -25.50
C GLU A 167 -5.55 -9.11 -24.60
N TYR A 168 -4.56 -8.29 -24.93
CA TYR A 168 -3.31 -8.20 -24.18
C TYR A 168 -3.42 -7.44 -22.84
N PHE A 169 -4.46 -6.65 -22.61
CA PHE A 169 -4.76 -6.00 -21.33
C PHE A 169 -5.44 -6.93 -20.32
N LYS A 170 -6.01 -8.06 -20.77
CA LYS A 170 -6.76 -9.00 -19.94
C LYS A 170 -6.06 -9.45 -18.64
N PRO A 171 -4.73 -9.68 -18.62
CA PRO A 171 -4.04 -10.04 -17.37
C PRO A 171 -4.23 -8.99 -16.25
N HIS A 172 -4.39 -7.72 -16.63
CA HIS A 172 -4.42 -6.60 -15.70
C HIS A 172 -5.83 -6.09 -15.36
N THR A 173 -6.86 -6.66 -15.99
CA THR A 173 -8.27 -6.29 -15.76
C THR A 173 -9.07 -7.43 -15.15
N GLY A 174 -8.41 -8.47 -14.65
CA GLY A 174 -9.05 -9.57 -13.96
C GLY A 174 -9.69 -9.15 -12.63
N PRO A 175 -10.68 -9.91 -12.14
CA PRO A 175 -11.36 -9.60 -10.88
C PRO A 175 -10.45 -9.84 -9.66
N TRP A 176 -9.45 -10.72 -9.77
CA TRP A 176 -8.56 -11.07 -8.66
C TRP A 176 -7.21 -10.37 -8.80
N ILE A 177 -6.83 -9.64 -7.76
CA ILE A 177 -5.55 -8.94 -7.68
C ILE A 177 -4.79 -9.47 -6.48
N LEU A 178 -3.79 -10.31 -6.74
CA LEU A 178 -2.85 -10.81 -5.74
C LEU A 178 -1.57 -9.98 -5.79
N MET A 179 -1.11 -9.52 -4.62
CA MET A 179 0.13 -8.77 -4.50
C MET A 179 0.92 -9.17 -3.25
N ALA A 180 2.24 -9.11 -3.34
CA ALA A 180 3.13 -9.32 -2.20
C ALA A 180 4.26 -8.28 -2.19
N GLY A 181 4.73 -7.90 -1.01
CA GLY A 181 5.87 -7.00 -0.93
C GLY A 181 6.23 -6.51 0.46
N ILE A 182 6.96 -5.40 0.48
CA ILE A 182 7.57 -4.82 1.68
C ILE A 182 6.93 -3.46 1.91
N VAL A 183 6.59 -3.20 3.17
CA VAL A 183 5.97 -1.96 3.59
C VAL A 183 6.66 -1.44 4.84
N LEU A 184 6.65 -0.12 5.01
CA LEU A 184 7.14 0.57 6.19
C LEU A 184 5.96 1.24 6.89
N ASP A 185 5.69 0.82 8.11
CA ASP A 185 4.79 1.53 9.03
C ASP A 185 5.64 2.52 9.85
N ILE A 186 5.18 3.77 9.91
CA ILE A 186 5.79 4.89 10.62
C ILE A 186 4.78 5.35 11.65
N ASP A 187 4.98 4.92 12.89
CA ASP A 187 4.11 5.26 14.02
C ASP A 187 4.53 6.60 14.60
N HIS A 188 3.58 7.50 14.78
CA HIS A 188 3.80 8.84 15.31
C HIS A 188 3.10 9.03 16.64
N ASP A 189 3.86 9.57 17.60
CA ASP A 189 3.38 10.05 18.89
C ASP A 189 3.19 11.56 18.81
N LEU A 190 1.97 12.04 18.97
CA LEU A 190 1.61 13.45 18.86
C LEU A 190 1.76 14.21 20.20
N THR A 191 2.19 13.52 21.27
CA THR A 191 2.34 14.09 22.61
C THR A 191 3.73 14.65 22.92
#